data_AF-A0A5E5AIF1-F1
#
_entry.id   AF-A0A5E5AIF1-F1
#
_cell.length_a   1.000
_cell.length_b   1.000
_cell.length_c   1.000
_cell.angle_alpha   90.00
_cell.angle_beta   90.00
_cell.angle_gamma   90.00
#
_symmetry.space_group_name_H-M   'P 1'
#
loop_
_entity.id
_entity.type
_entity.pdbx_description
1 polymer ?
#
loop_
_entity_poly.entity_id
_entity_poly.type
_entity_poly.pdbx_seq_one_letter_code
_entity_poly.pdbx_strand_id
1 'polypeptide(L)'
;MYKNTILALGVAAAMLSCATAFAATSPEPATAAAAQIPAGFGEKVDMKYDALASENPIGLVQTGTCKVHIAPAVDARQNKETIGASGSGALLADNVSPWMSEGLGHLKDYGYDVADIADGAPAPAQGVTIRTSVTRAYTWQIGLKLFSMVAVKAEFIDRNGVLETKYYRAHGDKTNMWGANAEYVTTLNYGLNNMLPFIARDLQSLCRGEKVEEYTYAGPDGVPKK
;
A
#
# COMPACT_ATOMS: atom_id res chain seq x y z
N MET A 1 -22.44 -13.16 69.22
CA MET A 1 -23.16 -13.69 70.40
C MET A 1 -24.12 -14.77 69.92
N TYR A 2 -23.95 -16.00 70.43
CA TYR A 2 -24.86 -17.18 70.36
C TYR A 2 -25.18 -17.75 68.95
N LYS A 3 -25.12 -19.06 68.65
CA LYS A 3 -24.83 -20.28 69.43
C LYS A 3 -24.55 -21.43 68.43
N ASN A 4 -23.63 -22.33 68.78
CA ASN A 4 -23.42 -23.65 68.16
C ASN A 4 -24.65 -24.54 68.28
N THR A 5 -24.90 -25.39 67.27
CA THR A 5 -25.34 -26.78 67.49
C THR A 5 -24.70 -27.70 66.45
N ILE A 6 -23.89 -28.62 66.96
CA ILE A 6 -23.25 -29.75 66.29
C ILE A 6 -24.26 -30.91 66.27
N LEU A 7 -24.34 -31.67 65.17
CA LEU A 7 -24.65 -33.09 65.26
C LEU A 7 -23.75 -33.87 64.30
N ALA A 8 -22.91 -34.72 64.89
CA ALA A 8 -22.04 -35.68 64.22
C ALA A 8 -22.52 -37.09 64.59
N LEU A 9 -22.43 -38.02 63.65
CA LEU A 9 -22.27 -39.49 63.76
C LEU A 9 -22.42 -40.02 62.32
N GLY A 10 -21.39 -40.51 61.63
CA GLY A 10 -20.67 -41.78 61.89
C GLY A 10 -21.51 -42.92 61.27
N VAL A 11 -21.07 -43.89 60.46
CA VAL A 11 -19.80 -44.55 60.09
C VAL A 11 -20.16 -45.45 58.89
N ALA A 12 -19.26 -45.66 57.92
CA ALA A 12 -18.95 -46.99 57.35
C ALA A 12 -18.05 -46.88 56.12
N ALA A 13 -16.87 -47.47 56.25
CA ALA A 13 -15.93 -47.74 55.17
C ALA A 13 -16.43 -48.92 54.32
N ALA A 14 -16.16 -48.86 53.02
CA ALA A 14 -15.92 -50.04 52.20
C ALA A 14 -15.05 -49.64 51.00
N MET A 15 -13.74 -49.87 51.14
CA MET A 15 -12.85 -49.95 49.99
C MET A 15 -13.21 -51.22 49.22
N LEU A 16 -13.59 -51.08 47.95
CA LEU A 16 -13.60 -52.20 47.02
C LEU A 16 -12.86 -51.77 45.75
N SER A 17 -11.64 -52.28 45.66
CA SER A 17 -10.74 -52.25 44.52
C SER A 17 -11.33 -53.01 43.33
N CYS A 18 -11.54 -52.31 42.22
CA CYS A 18 -11.58 -52.89 40.88
C CYS A 18 -10.53 -52.18 40.03
N ALA A 19 -9.33 -52.76 39.98
CA ALA A 19 -8.31 -52.40 39.02
C ALA A 19 -8.73 -52.97 37.64
N THR A 20 -9.36 -52.14 36.81
CA THR A 20 -9.44 -52.42 35.38
C THR A 20 -8.16 -51.88 34.73
N ALA A 21 -7.27 -52.79 34.37
CA ALA A 21 -6.13 -52.49 33.52
C ALA A 21 -6.65 -52.06 32.14
N PHE A 22 -6.74 -50.76 31.89
CA PHE A 22 -6.80 -50.24 30.53
C PHE A 22 -5.40 -50.39 29.94
N ALA A 23 -5.23 -51.35 29.04
CA ALA A 23 -4.10 -51.39 28.14
C ALA A 23 -4.12 -50.09 27.31
N ALA A 24 -3.22 -49.16 27.63
CA ALA A 24 -2.97 -47.99 26.82
C ALA A 24 -2.31 -48.46 25.52
N THR A 25 -3.10 -48.68 24.47
CA THR A 25 -2.57 -48.70 23.11
C THR A 25 -2.04 -47.29 22.84
N SER A 26 -0.72 -47.14 22.82
CA SER A 26 -0.07 -45.92 22.37
C SER A 26 -0.62 -45.59 20.98
N PRO A 27 -1.27 -44.43 20.76
CA PRO A 27 -1.62 -44.04 19.42
C PRO A 27 -0.31 -43.87 18.64
N GLU A 28 -0.22 -44.62 17.55
CA GLU A 28 0.78 -44.48 16.50
C GLU A 28 0.94 -42.98 16.18
N PRO A 29 2.16 -42.45 16.03
CA PRO A 29 2.33 -41.05 15.68
C PRO A 29 1.69 -40.86 14.30
N ALA A 30 0.48 -40.33 14.28
CA ALA A 30 -0.15 -39.85 13.08
C ALA A 30 0.86 -38.87 12.47
N THR A 31 1.44 -39.25 11.33
CA THR A 31 2.10 -38.31 10.42
C THR A 31 1.07 -37.24 10.14
N ALA A 32 1.13 -36.15 10.90
CA ALA A 32 0.37 -34.95 10.64
C ALA A 32 0.75 -34.54 9.22
N ALA A 33 -0.19 -34.72 8.29
CA ALA A 33 -0.05 -34.17 6.96
C ALA A 33 0.27 -32.68 7.16
N ALA A 34 1.42 -32.23 6.66
CA ALA A 34 1.78 -30.83 6.71
C ALA A 34 0.58 -30.03 6.17
N ALA A 35 0.12 -29.05 6.94
CA ALA A 35 -0.99 -28.21 6.53
C ALA A 35 -0.67 -27.68 5.13
N GLN A 36 -1.52 -28.00 4.14
CA GLN A 36 -1.36 -27.49 2.79
C GLN A 36 -1.44 -25.96 2.87
N ILE A 37 -0.30 -25.30 2.60
CA ILE A 37 -0.26 -23.86 2.49
C ILE A 37 -1.21 -23.48 1.33
N PRO A 38 -2.22 -22.63 1.56
CA PRO A 38 -3.11 -22.19 0.49
C PRO A 38 -2.31 -21.58 -0.66
N ALA A 39 -2.74 -21.83 -1.90
CA ALA A 39 -2.14 -21.17 -3.06
C ALA A 39 -2.16 -19.64 -2.88
N GLY A 40 -1.02 -18.98 -3.13
CA GLY A 40 -0.84 -17.53 -2.98
C GLY A 40 -0.36 -17.06 -1.61
N PHE A 41 -0.15 -17.94 -0.64
CA PHE A 41 0.46 -17.57 0.64
C PHE A 41 1.97 -17.35 0.46
N GLY A 42 2.45 -16.12 0.70
CA GLY A 42 3.86 -15.75 0.52
C GLY A 42 4.29 -15.55 -0.94
N GLU A 43 3.35 -15.55 -1.89
CA GLU A 43 3.62 -15.14 -3.26
C GLU A 43 3.76 -13.62 -3.33
N LYS A 44 4.74 -13.14 -4.10
CA LYS A 44 4.88 -11.71 -4.35
C LYS A 44 3.78 -11.23 -5.28
N VAL A 45 3.13 -10.16 -4.88
CA VAL A 45 2.20 -9.40 -5.69
C VAL A 45 3.02 -8.41 -6.52
N ASP A 46 2.92 -8.55 -7.83
CA ASP A 46 3.53 -7.62 -8.77
C ASP A 46 2.79 -6.29 -8.76
N MET A 47 3.49 -5.21 -8.46
CA MET A 47 2.95 -3.85 -8.49
C MET A 47 2.87 -3.37 -9.93
N LYS A 48 1.86 -3.81 -10.65
CA LYS A 48 1.61 -3.34 -12.02
C LYS A 48 0.80 -2.05 -12.00
N TYR A 49 1.31 -1.01 -12.66
CA TYR A 49 0.59 0.24 -12.80
C TYR A 49 -0.59 0.07 -13.79
N ASP A 50 -1.69 0.77 -13.51
CA ASP A 50 -2.87 0.81 -14.37
C ASP A 50 -3.42 2.25 -14.44
N ALA A 51 -3.21 2.89 -15.59
CA ALA A 51 -3.66 4.26 -15.84
C ALA A 51 -5.18 4.40 -15.88
N LEU A 52 -5.90 3.31 -16.16
CA LEU A 52 -7.36 3.32 -16.30
C LEU A 52 -8.05 3.01 -14.97
N ALA A 53 -7.30 2.57 -13.96
CA ALA A 53 -7.83 2.31 -12.63
C ALA A 53 -8.29 3.63 -12.00
N SER A 54 -9.60 3.80 -11.82
CA SER A 54 -10.12 4.97 -11.12
C SER A 54 -11.31 4.65 -10.22
N GLU A 55 -11.46 5.47 -9.17
CA GLU A 55 -12.63 5.51 -8.29
C GLU A 55 -13.73 6.41 -8.86
N ASN A 56 -13.31 7.53 -9.44
CA ASN A 56 -14.15 8.56 -10.01
C ASN A 56 -13.66 8.90 -11.43
N PRO A 57 -14.51 9.43 -12.32
CA PRO A 57 -14.04 9.97 -13.58
C PRO A 57 -12.95 11.03 -13.33
N ILE A 58 -11.78 10.88 -13.95
CA ILE A 58 -10.68 11.83 -13.83
C ILE A 58 -11.18 13.18 -14.37
N GLY A 59 -11.20 14.20 -13.51
CA GLY A 59 -11.51 15.56 -13.92
C GLY A 59 -10.44 16.08 -14.89
N LEU A 60 -10.85 16.79 -15.94
CA LEU A 60 -9.92 17.41 -16.88
C LEU A 60 -9.05 18.43 -16.13
N VAL A 61 -7.78 18.09 -15.92
CA VAL A 61 -6.78 19.01 -15.39
C VAL A 61 -6.17 19.78 -16.54
N GLN A 62 -5.90 21.06 -16.29
CA GLN A 62 -5.34 21.98 -17.27
C GLN A 62 -4.00 21.44 -17.80
N THR A 63 -3.84 21.38 -19.12
CA THR A 63 -2.66 20.82 -19.75
C THR A 63 -1.43 21.70 -19.56
N GLY A 64 -0.29 21.07 -19.24
CA GLY A 64 1.04 21.68 -19.31
C GLY A 64 1.69 21.40 -20.67
N THR A 65 2.73 22.15 -21.04
CA THR A 65 3.50 21.93 -22.29
C THR A 65 5.01 21.90 -22.05
N CYS A 66 5.46 21.94 -20.80
CA CYS A 66 6.89 21.93 -20.51
C CYS A 66 7.45 20.51 -20.56
N LYS A 67 8.76 20.43 -20.80
CA LYS A 67 9.51 19.18 -20.76
C LYS A 67 9.65 18.70 -19.32
N VAL A 68 9.34 17.44 -19.09
CA VAL A 68 9.45 16.77 -17.79
C VAL A 68 10.36 15.57 -17.95
N HIS A 69 11.40 15.51 -17.12
CA HIS A 69 12.35 14.41 -17.10
C HIS A 69 12.11 13.56 -15.86
N ILE A 70 11.85 12.26 -16.02
CA ILE A 70 11.57 11.36 -14.91
C ILE A 70 12.83 10.57 -14.58
N ALA A 71 13.36 10.76 -13.38
CA ALA A 71 14.37 9.85 -12.84
C ALA A 71 13.68 8.60 -12.24
N PRO A 72 14.36 7.44 -12.21
CA PRO A 72 13.79 6.24 -11.61
C PRO A 72 13.40 6.48 -10.16
N ALA A 73 12.17 6.09 -9.80
CA ALA A 73 11.67 6.25 -8.44
C ALA A 73 12.41 5.32 -7.48
N VAL A 74 12.60 5.77 -6.23
CA VAL A 74 13.25 4.99 -5.18
C VAL A 74 12.21 4.48 -4.17
N ASP A 75 12.23 3.19 -3.86
CA ASP A 75 11.47 2.64 -2.73
C ASP A 75 12.16 3.00 -1.41
N ALA A 76 11.65 4.06 -0.76
CA ALA A 76 12.10 4.57 0.52
C ALA A 76 11.13 4.19 1.66
N ARG A 77 10.25 3.20 1.46
CA ARG A 77 9.32 2.75 2.49
C ARG A 77 10.09 2.17 3.67
N GLN A 78 9.57 2.38 4.88
CA GLN A 78 10.11 1.75 6.08
C GLN A 78 9.93 0.23 6.05
N ASN A 79 8.76 -0.23 5.60
CA ASN A 79 8.50 -1.63 5.28
C ASN A 79 8.49 -1.77 3.75
N LYS A 80 9.52 -2.42 3.21
CA LYS A 80 9.65 -2.69 1.76
C LYS A 80 9.06 -4.05 1.37
N GLU A 81 8.82 -4.92 2.33
CA GLU A 81 8.40 -6.29 2.09
C GLU A 81 6.92 -6.37 1.75
N THR A 82 6.07 -5.60 2.45
CA THR A 82 4.61 -5.77 2.33
C THR A 82 3.88 -4.49 1.96
N ILE A 83 2.74 -4.65 1.29
CA ILE A 83 1.79 -3.57 0.95
C ILE A 83 0.47 -3.73 1.70
N GLY A 84 0.37 -4.65 2.65
CA GLY A 84 -0.85 -4.91 3.41
C GLY A 84 -0.99 -6.38 3.75
N ALA A 85 -2.22 -6.77 4.07
CA ALA A 85 -2.58 -8.15 4.33
C ALA A 85 -3.99 -8.43 3.79
N SER A 86 -4.20 -9.66 3.33
CA SER A 86 -5.48 -10.20 2.92
C SER A 86 -5.92 -11.31 3.89
N GLY A 87 -7.07 -11.94 3.61
CA GLY A 87 -7.50 -13.14 4.34
C GLY A 87 -6.50 -14.30 4.25
N SER A 88 -5.62 -14.31 3.23
CA SER A 88 -4.57 -15.31 3.03
C SER A 88 -3.20 -14.85 3.52
N GLY A 89 -3.10 -13.79 4.33
CA GLY A 89 -1.84 -13.38 4.97
C GLY A 89 -1.21 -12.13 4.36
N ALA A 90 0.09 -11.96 4.57
CA ALA A 90 0.82 -10.77 4.15
C ALA A 90 0.92 -10.67 2.62
N LEU A 91 0.64 -9.49 2.08
CA LEU A 91 0.79 -9.19 0.66
C LEU A 91 2.21 -8.70 0.42
N LEU A 92 3.09 -9.62 0.01
CA LEU A 92 4.48 -9.30 -0.31
C LEU A 92 4.53 -8.50 -1.61
N ALA A 93 5.26 -7.41 -1.66
CA ALA A 93 5.31 -6.53 -2.83
C ALA A 93 6.60 -6.70 -3.61
N ASP A 94 6.49 -6.67 -4.93
CA ASP A 94 7.63 -6.46 -5.83
C ASP A 94 7.42 -5.21 -6.69
N ASN A 95 8.50 -4.73 -7.33
CA ASN A 95 8.44 -3.71 -8.38
C ASN A 95 7.79 -2.35 -7.99
N VAL A 96 7.85 -1.93 -6.72
CA VAL A 96 7.31 -0.61 -6.28
C VAL A 96 7.98 0.58 -6.96
N SER A 97 9.29 0.52 -7.19
CA SER A 97 10.04 1.56 -7.91
C SER A 97 9.62 1.68 -9.38
N PRO A 98 9.62 0.59 -10.18
CA PRO A 98 9.05 0.59 -11.53
C PRO A 98 7.60 1.08 -11.58
N TRP A 99 6.75 0.59 -10.69
CA TRP A 99 5.34 1.01 -10.58
C TRP A 99 5.16 2.52 -10.47
N MET A 100 5.92 3.16 -9.57
CA MET A 100 5.87 4.61 -9.38
C MET A 100 6.40 5.35 -10.60
N SER A 101 7.51 4.88 -11.19
CA SER A 101 8.12 5.50 -12.37
C SER A 101 7.17 5.44 -13.57
N GLU A 102 6.53 4.29 -13.79
CA GLU A 102 5.53 4.09 -14.82
C GLU A 102 4.34 5.04 -14.63
N GLY A 103 3.82 5.16 -13.42
CA GLY A 103 2.73 6.09 -13.12
C GLY A 103 3.09 7.56 -13.38
N LEU A 104 4.30 7.99 -13.05
CA LEU A 104 4.78 9.34 -13.41
C LEU A 104 4.90 9.51 -14.94
N GLY A 105 5.22 8.44 -15.68
CA GLY A 105 5.22 8.44 -17.15
C GLY A 105 3.87 8.85 -17.76
N HIS A 106 2.77 8.70 -17.01
CA HIS A 106 1.44 9.16 -17.40
C HIS A 106 1.18 10.65 -17.18
N LEU A 107 2.17 11.42 -16.74
CA LEU A 107 2.13 12.88 -16.85
C LEU A 107 1.96 13.35 -18.31
N LYS A 108 2.35 12.54 -19.30
CA LYS A 108 2.07 12.79 -20.73
C LYS A 108 0.58 12.92 -21.03
N ASP A 109 -0.28 12.22 -20.29
CA ASP A 109 -1.74 12.28 -20.46
C ASP A 109 -2.31 13.63 -20.00
N TYR A 110 -1.51 14.41 -19.26
CA TYR A 110 -1.78 15.79 -18.87
C TYR A 110 -1.10 16.83 -19.79
N GLY A 111 -0.57 16.41 -20.95
CA GLY A 111 0.00 17.28 -21.99
C GLY A 111 1.51 17.52 -21.91
N TYR A 112 2.20 16.97 -20.92
CA TYR A 112 3.64 17.15 -20.75
C TYR A 112 4.45 16.35 -21.80
N ASP A 113 5.59 16.91 -22.21
CA ASP A 113 6.61 16.17 -22.98
C ASP A 113 7.50 15.42 -21.99
N VAL A 114 7.23 14.13 -21.81
CA VAL A 114 7.84 13.29 -20.78
C VAL A 114 8.97 12.45 -21.37
N ALA A 115 10.15 12.50 -20.74
CA ALA A 115 11.29 11.66 -21.07
C ALA A 115 11.89 11.04 -19.81
N ASP A 116 12.33 9.78 -19.89
CA ASP A 116 13.07 9.15 -18.81
C ASP A 116 14.54 9.57 -18.84
N ILE A 117 15.14 9.71 -17.66
CA ILE A 117 16.59 9.92 -17.51
C ILE A 117 17.19 8.81 -16.64
N ALA A 118 18.48 8.56 -16.80
CA ALA A 118 19.17 7.58 -15.96
C ALA A 118 19.28 8.07 -14.50
N ASP A 119 19.37 7.12 -13.56
CA ASP A 119 19.63 7.44 -12.17
C ASP A 119 20.95 8.20 -12.01
N GLY A 120 20.95 9.20 -11.13
CA GLY A 120 22.09 10.09 -10.91
C GLY A 120 22.45 11.01 -12.08
N ALA A 121 21.73 10.98 -13.21
CA ALA A 121 22.02 11.84 -14.34
C ALA A 121 21.86 13.34 -13.95
N PRO A 122 22.72 14.23 -14.48
CA PRO A 122 22.54 15.66 -14.33
C PRO A 122 21.19 16.12 -14.88
N ALA A 123 20.58 17.12 -14.23
CA ALA A 123 19.34 17.71 -14.72
C ALA A 123 19.56 18.30 -16.13
N PRO A 124 18.71 17.97 -17.13
CA PRO A 124 18.85 18.51 -18.47
C PRO A 124 18.73 20.04 -18.52
N ALA A 125 19.30 20.64 -19.56
CA ALA A 125 19.35 22.11 -19.71
C ALA A 125 17.97 22.78 -19.88
N GLN A 126 16.94 22.01 -20.22
CA GLN A 126 15.57 22.47 -20.43
C GLN A 126 14.58 21.53 -19.73
N GLY A 127 13.54 22.12 -19.13
CA GLY A 127 12.48 21.40 -18.45
C GLY A 127 12.74 21.22 -16.96
N VAL A 128 11.87 20.44 -16.33
CA VAL A 128 11.94 20.10 -14.91
C VAL A 128 12.19 18.60 -14.78
N THR A 129 13.18 18.23 -14.00
CA THR A 129 13.43 16.84 -13.61
C THR A 129 12.67 16.54 -12.32
N ILE A 130 11.94 15.42 -12.30
CA ILE A 130 11.29 14.91 -11.10
C ILE A 130 12.05 13.68 -10.58
N ARG A 131 12.46 13.73 -9.31
CA ARG A 131 13.00 12.58 -8.57
C ARG A 131 12.03 12.23 -7.47
N THR A 132 11.57 10.98 -7.42
CA THR A 132 10.58 10.55 -6.44
C THR A 132 11.10 9.47 -5.51
N SER A 133 10.67 9.54 -4.26
CA SER A 133 10.91 8.53 -3.25
C SER A 133 9.58 8.11 -2.65
N VAL A 134 9.21 6.84 -2.85
CA VAL A 134 8.00 6.27 -2.27
C VAL A 134 8.25 6.05 -0.79
N THR A 135 7.61 6.85 0.06
CA THR A 135 7.79 6.78 1.52
C THR A 135 6.77 5.87 2.18
N ARG A 136 5.57 5.73 1.57
CA ARG A 136 4.53 4.80 2.00
C ARG A 136 3.75 4.31 0.78
N ALA A 137 3.46 3.01 0.74
CA ALA A 137 2.50 2.40 -0.17
C ALA A 137 1.95 1.18 0.56
N TYR A 138 0.72 1.28 1.05
CA TYR A 138 0.07 0.18 1.75
C TYR A 138 -1.45 0.22 1.58
N THR A 139 -2.06 -0.90 1.92
CA THR A 139 -3.50 -1.15 1.87
C THR A 139 -3.98 -1.69 3.21
N TRP A 140 -5.24 -1.46 3.51
CA TRP A 140 -5.94 -2.07 4.63
C TRP A 140 -7.39 -2.34 4.25
N GLN A 141 -8.02 -3.29 4.93
CA GLN A 141 -9.40 -3.68 4.67
C GLN A 141 -10.28 -3.42 5.89
N ILE A 142 -11.50 -2.92 5.65
CA ILE A 142 -12.56 -2.82 6.66
C ILE A 142 -13.83 -3.41 6.06
N GLY A 143 -14.22 -4.60 6.52
CA GLY A 143 -15.31 -5.36 5.90
C GLY A 143 -14.98 -5.70 4.44
N LEU A 144 -15.86 -5.32 3.53
CA LEU A 144 -15.67 -5.50 2.08
C LEU A 144 -14.96 -4.32 1.40
N LYS A 145 -14.54 -3.29 2.14
CA LYS A 145 -13.85 -2.12 1.58
C LYS A 145 -12.34 -2.28 1.73
N LEU A 146 -11.62 -2.16 0.62
CA LEU A 146 -10.18 -1.96 0.57
C LEU A 146 -9.90 -0.47 0.54
N PHE A 147 -8.88 -0.07 1.28
CA PHE A 147 -8.34 1.27 1.26
C PHE A 147 -6.87 1.18 0.94
N SER A 148 -6.33 2.22 0.30
CA SER A 148 -4.92 2.37 0.02
C SER A 148 -4.43 3.74 0.47
N MET A 149 -3.13 3.84 0.69
CA MET A 149 -2.47 5.11 0.85
C MET A 149 -1.08 5.06 0.22
N VAL A 150 -0.80 6.09 -0.57
CA VAL A 150 0.46 6.30 -1.26
C VAL A 150 1.02 7.63 -0.80
N ALA A 151 2.26 7.65 -0.32
CA ALA A 151 2.96 8.88 0.04
C ALA A 151 4.32 8.93 -0.65
N VAL A 152 4.59 10.06 -1.30
CA VAL A 152 5.77 10.27 -2.14
C VAL A 152 6.44 11.58 -1.73
N LYS A 153 7.76 11.53 -1.56
CA LYS A 153 8.59 12.74 -1.57
C LYS A 153 9.04 12.96 -3.01
N ALA A 154 8.76 14.13 -3.56
CA ALA A 154 9.18 14.54 -4.89
C ALA A 154 10.16 15.71 -4.79
N GLU A 155 11.30 15.60 -5.46
CA GLU A 155 12.25 16.68 -5.64
C GLU A 155 12.16 17.15 -7.10
N PHE A 156 11.85 18.42 -7.28
CA PHE A 156 11.81 19.07 -8.58
C PHE A 156 13.13 19.80 -8.80
N ILE A 157 13.79 19.51 -9.91
CA ILE A 157 15.16 19.94 -10.19
C ILE A 157 15.20 20.57 -11.58
N ASP A 158 15.82 21.73 -11.70
CA ASP A 158 16.14 22.35 -12.98
C ASP A 158 17.67 22.36 -13.21
N ARG A 159 18.11 23.02 -14.27
CA ARG A 159 19.55 23.18 -14.56
C ARG A 159 20.34 23.92 -13.48
N ASN A 160 19.68 24.72 -12.64
CA ASN A 160 20.29 25.55 -11.60
C ASN A 160 20.32 24.84 -10.24
N GLY A 161 19.57 23.74 -10.08
CA GLY A 161 19.58 22.90 -8.89
C GLY A 161 18.17 22.44 -8.50
N VAL A 162 18.02 22.08 -7.22
CA VAL A 162 16.70 21.73 -6.67
C VAL A 162 15.84 22.99 -6.60
N LEU A 163 14.74 23.00 -7.34
CA LEU A 163 13.73 24.06 -7.29
C LEU A 163 12.96 24.00 -5.98
N GLU A 164 12.35 22.84 -5.73
CA GLU A 164 11.47 22.61 -4.58
C GLU A 164 11.48 21.13 -4.19
N THR A 165 11.23 20.86 -2.91
CA THR A 165 10.95 19.51 -2.39
C THR A 165 9.53 19.48 -1.85
N LYS A 166 8.74 18.51 -2.31
CA LYS A 166 7.32 18.43 -2.00
C LYS A 166 6.93 17.03 -1.53
N TYR A 167 5.96 16.98 -0.62
CA TYR A 167 5.38 15.74 -0.12
C TYR A 167 3.95 15.59 -0.61
N TYR A 168 3.71 14.50 -1.34
CA TYR A 168 2.40 14.11 -1.79
C TYR A 168 1.88 12.96 -0.96
N ARG A 169 0.62 13.02 -0.59
CA ARG A 169 -0.11 11.89 -0.03
C ARG A 169 -1.40 11.74 -0.80
N ALA A 170 -1.71 10.50 -1.18
CA ALA A 170 -2.97 10.17 -1.82
C ALA A 170 -3.55 8.92 -1.19
N HIS A 171 -4.86 8.76 -1.33
CA HIS A 171 -5.55 7.55 -0.92
C HIS A 171 -6.49 7.09 -2.02
N GLY A 172 -6.85 5.83 -1.92
CA GLY A 172 -7.95 5.26 -2.66
C GLY A 172 -8.79 4.30 -1.82
N ASP A 173 -10.03 4.07 -2.22
CA ASP A 173 -10.91 3.04 -1.73
C ASP A 173 -11.62 2.26 -2.86
N LYS A 174 -11.73 0.95 -2.68
CA LYS A 174 -12.37 0.02 -3.61
C LYS A 174 -13.23 -0.97 -2.82
N THR A 175 -14.38 -1.36 -3.34
CA THR A 175 -15.09 -2.52 -2.80
C THR A 175 -14.41 -3.81 -3.30
N ASN A 176 -13.97 -4.66 -2.38
CA ASN A 176 -13.42 -5.98 -2.61
C ASN A 176 -14.53 -6.92 -3.12
N MET A 177 -14.52 -7.22 -4.41
CA MET A 177 -15.59 -8.01 -5.04
C MET A 177 -15.20 -9.47 -5.26
N TRP A 178 -13.90 -9.76 -5.40
CA TRP A 178 -13.39 -11.09 -5.76
C TRP A 178 -12.41 -11.67 -4.75
N GLY A 179 -11.95 -10.90 -3.78
CA GLY A 179 -10.97 -11.35 -2.79
C GLY A 179 -9.58 -11.56 -3.36
N ALA A 180 -9.31 -11.04 -4.56
CA ALA A 180 -8.06 -11.29 -5.27
C ALA A 180 -6.94 -10.34 -4.82
N ASN A 181 -5.70 -10.82 -4.72
CA ASN A 181 -4.53 -10.01 -4.37
C ASN A 181 -4.35 -8.80 -5.33
N ALA A 182 -4.72 -8.96 -6.59
CA ALA A 182 -4.68 -7.88 -7.58
C ALA A 182 -5.58 -6.68 -7.22
N GLU A 183 -6.68 -6.88 -6.46
CA GLU A 183 -7.57 -5.78 -6.06
C GLU A 183 -6.89 -4.79 -5.10
N TYR A 184 -5.90 -5.25 -4.33
CA TYR A 184 -5.09 -4.39 -3.47
C TYR A 184 -4.16 -3.49 -4.30
N VAL A 185 -3.56 -4.04 -5.37
CA VAL A 185 -2.77 -3.25 -6.33
C VAL A 185 -3.66 -2.26 -7.08
N THR A 186 -4.85 -2.68 -7.51
CA THR A 186 -5.82 -1.77 -8.13
C THR A 186 -6.17 -0.60 -7.20
N THR A 187 -6.36 -0.86 -5.90
CA THR A 187 -6.66 0.20 -4.92
C THR A 187 -5.46 1.14 -4.75
N LEU A 188 -4.21 0.63 -4.81
CA LEU A 188 -3.01 1.48 -4.83
C LEU A 188 -2.90 2.31 -6.12
N ASN A 189 -3.29 1.76 -7.27
CA ASN A 189 -3.37 2.49 -8.53
C ASN A 189 -4.39 3.64 -8.43
N TYR A 190 -5.52 3.45 -7.77
CA TYR A 190 -6.46 4.55 -7.51
C TYR A 190 -5.78 5.69 -6.73
N GLY A 191 -5.04 5.37 -5.67
CA GLY A 191 -4.27 6.35 -4.90
C GLY A 191 -3.23 7.09 -5.75
N LEU A 192 -2.45 6.38 -6.58
CA LEU A 192 -1.48 7.00 -7.46
C LEU A 192 -2.15 7.89 -8.53
N ASN A 193 -3.23 7.42 -9.14
CA ASN A 193 -3.97 8.18 -10.16
C ASN A 193 -4.64 9.42 -9.59
N ASN A 194 -5.10 9.37 -8.33
CA ASN A 194 -5.58 10.56 -7.61
C ASN A 194 -4.46 11.59 -7.38
N MET A 195 -3.19 11.15 -7.27
CA MET A 195 -2.02 12.02 -7.04
C MET A 195 -1.57 12.77 -8.30
N LEU A 196 -1.60 12.11 -9.47
CA LEU A 196 -1.05 12.64 -10.73
C LEU A 196 -1.61 14.03 -11.13
N PRO A 197 -2.92 14.33 -11.02
CA PRO A 197 -3.48 15.66 -11.24
C PRO A 197 -2.78 16.78 -10.49
N PHE A 198 -2.38 16.52 -9.24
CA PHE A 198 -1.74 17.52 -8.39
C PHE A 198 -0.28 17.72 -8.76
N ILE A 199 0.44 16.63 -9.06
CA ILE A 199 1.79 16.69 -9.59
C ILE A 199 1.78 17.46 -10.92
N ALA A 200 0.85 17.15 -11.81
CA ALA A 200 0.65 17.86 -13.07
C ALA A 200 0.38 19.36 -12.86
N ARG A 201 -0.50 19.74 -11.92
CA ARG A 201 -0.74 21.16 -11.61
C ARG A 201 0.51 21.86 -11.08
N ASP A 202 1.23 21.22 -10.16
CA ASP A 202 2.41 21.79 -9.53
C ASP A 202 3.56 21.95 -10.54
N LEU A 203 3.74 20.98 -11.45
CA LEU A 203 4.66 21.09 -12.59
C LEU A 203 4.33 22.30 -13.47
N GLN A 204 3.05 22.62 -13.67
CA GLN A 204 2.65 23.79 -14.46
C GLN A 204 3.15 25.09 -13.82
N SER A 205 3.01 25.22 -12.50
CA SER A 205 3.51 26.36 -11.73
C SER A 205 5.05 26.41 -11.74
N LEU A 206 5.71 25.29 -11.47
CA LEU A 206 7.18 25.21 -11.49
C LEU A 206 7.76 25.57 -12.87
N CYS A 207 7.11 25.14 -13.95
CA CYS A 207 7.51 25.48 -15.31
C CYS A 207 7.34 26.97 -15.65
N ARG A 208 6.55 27.72 -14.87
CA ARG A 208 6.46 29.20 -14.95
C ARG A 208 7.42 29.90 -13.99
N GLY A 209 8.22 29.16 -13.23
CA GLY A 209 9.08 29.69 -12.17
C GLY A 209 8.29 30.10 -10.91
N GLU A 210 7.05 29.63 -10.76
CA GLU A 210 6.25 29.85 -9.57
C GLU A 210 6.59 28.82 -8.49
N LYS A 211 6.32 29.18 -7.22
CA LYS A 211 6.47 28.26 -6.09
C LYS A 211 5.24 27.37 -5.94
N VAL A 212 5.44 26.21 -5.34
CA VAL A 212 4.37 25.25 -5.00
C VAL A 212 4.35 25.01 -3.50
N GLU A 213 3.18 24.65 -2.97
CA GLU A 213 3.03 24.33 -1.55
C GLU A 213 3.85 23.08 -1.19
N GLU A 214 4.47 23.04 0.01
CA GLU A 214 5.34 21.94 0.44
C GLU A 214 4.60 20.59 0.60
N TYR A 215 3.30 20.61 0.89
CA TYR A 215 2.51 19.41 1.15
C TYR A 215 1.21 19.43 0.35
N THR A 216 0.82 18.27 -0.18
CA THR A 216 -0.48 18.12 -0.83
C THR A 216 -1.10 16.77 -0.50
N TYR A 217 -2.37 16.81 -0.08
CA TYR A 217 -3.21 15.65 0.08
C TYR A 217 -4.17 15.53 -1.11
N ALA A 218 -4.03 14.46 -1.87
CA ALA A 218 -4.89 14.09 -2.98
C ALA A 218 -5.95 13.09 -2.51
N GLY A 219 -7.21 13.47 -2.59
CA GLY A 219 -8.34 12.58 -2.36
C GLY A 219 -9.23 12.47 -3.59
N PRO A 220 -10.18 11.52 -3.60
CA PRO A 220 -11.15 11.35 -4.67
C PRO A 220 -12.02 12.60 -4.89
N ASP A 221 -12.18 13.44 -3.86
CA ASP A 221 -12.90 14.72 -3.91
C ASP A 221 -12.01 15.91 -4.33
N GLY A 222 -10.71 15.66 -4.54
CA GLY A 222 -9.67 16.65 -4.30
C GLY A 222 -9.20 17.48 -5.49
N VAL A 223 -9.54 17.16 -6.74
CA VAL A 223 -9.15 18.05 -7.84
C VAL A 223 -10.04 19.30 -7.76
N PRO A 224 -9.49 20.51 -7.54
CA PRO A 224 -10.32 21.72 -7.53
C PRO A 224 -11.01 21.83 -8.88
N LYS A 225 -12.34 21.71 -8.88
CA LYS A 225 -13.16 21.97 -10.07
C LYS A 225 -13.05 23.45 -10.37
N LYS A 226 -12.38 23.79 -11.48
CA LYS A 226 -12.48 25.14 -12.06
C LYS A 226 -13.79 25.28 -12.81
#